data_AF-A0A1Y2MGG6-F1
#
_entry.id   AF-A0A1Y2MGG6-F1
#
_cell.length_a   1.000
_cell.length_b   1.000
_cell.length_c   1.000
_cell.angle_alpha   90.00
_cell.angle_beta   90.00
_cell.angle_gamma   90.00
#
_symmetry.space_group_name_H-M   'P 1'
#
loop_
_entity.id
_entity.type
_entity.pdbx_description
1 polymer ?
#
loop_
_entity_poly.entity_id
_entity_poly.type
_entity_poly.pdbx_seq_one_letter_code
_entity_poly.pdbx_strand_id
1 'polypeptide(L)'
;MIPAGERWHGSPARPAGVNYSTVPPAKCGPTRKILYTLVQLTLVLGVAVPLALGGIALLLREIPQLTALLFPGPEAFVHWYFYAEILALSFVLFFGVLLLAFLVMITLPRLMAYAVRPDRVYPLYGIHYFLHQTVALLTNSITFTMLLGDSSAIPHYLRAVGYKLRPLVQTGNNFGMLIKHESPYLTRIGTGTVVADDLSIVNAEYSHASFRLSQTTIGTSSFFGNRIAYPSQGRVGNNCLLGTKVMIPIDGPVREGVGLLGSPSFEIPRTVARDAQLELGEQRLRRALRGKNRHNAVTIALHLVVRWLYFFGIALLIPAIAIWEVTLGAAEILVAQILITVLTVGWFTAVDRSMRRLGP
;
A
#
# COMPACT_ATOMS: atom_id res chain seq x y z
N MET A 1 3.27 -28.00 22.60
CA MET A 1 3.40 -28.53 21.23
C MET A 1 2.04 -29.08 20.82
N ILE A 2 1.61 -28.86 19.57
CA ILE A 2 0.36 -29.42 19.05
C ILE A 2 0.68 -30.82 18.48
N PRO A 3 -0.02 -31.89 18.89
CA PRO A 3 0.19 -33.24 18.35
C PRO A 3 0.00 -33.30 16.82
N ALA A 4 0.66 -34.27 16.17
CA ALA A 4 0.58 -34.41 14.72
C ALA A 4 -0.87 -34.68 14.27
N GLY A 5 -1.36 -33.90 13.31
CA GLY A 5 -2.73 -34.01 12.77
C GLY A 5 -3.79 -33.27 13.59
N GLU A 6 -3.48 -32.86 14.82
CA GLU A 6 -4.35 -31.99 15.59
C GLU A 6 -4.24 -30.54 15.14
N ARG A 7 -5.34 -29.80 15.28
CA ARG A 7 -5.38 -28.36 15.01
C ARG A 7 -5.96 -27.69 16.23
N TRP A 8 -5.36 -26.57 16.62
CA TRP A 8 -5.75 -25.82 17.81
C TRP A 8 -5.81 -24.34 17.46
N HIS A 9 -6.70 -23.60 18.10
CA HIS A 9 -6.84 -22.15 17.90
C HIS A 9 -7.11 -21.39 19.20
N GLY A 10 -6.78 -20.09 19.22
CA GLY A 10 -7.06 -19.19 20.34
C GLY A 10 -5.99 -19.06 21.41
N SER A 11 -6.27 -18.22 22.40
CA SER A 11 -5.49 -18.08 23.62
C SER A 11 -6.42 -18.04 24.84
N PRO A 12 -6.42 -19.08 25.71
CA PRO A 12 -5.63 -20.32 25.59
C PRO A 12 -6.07 -21.17 24.40
N ALA A 13 -5.13 -21.96 23.86
CA ALA A 13 -5.39 -22.80 22.69
C ALA A 13 -6.45 -23.87 23.01
N ARG A 14 -7.40 -24.08 22.10
CA ARG A 14 -8.42 -25.13 22.15
C ARG A 14 -8.38 -26.00 20.90
N PRO A 15 -8.70 -27.31 20.97
CA PRO A 15 -8.80 -28.17 19.79
C PRO A 15 -9.83 -27.62 18.79
N ALA A 16 -9.51 -27.69 17.50
CA ALA A 16 -10.33 -27.22 16.41
C ALA A 16 -10.33 -28.24 15.27
N GLY A 17 -11.48 -28.47 14.63
CA GLY A 17 -11.58 -29.36 13.45
C GLY A 17 -11.18 -28.67 12.13
N VAL A 18 -11.12 -27.34 12.13
CA VAL A 18 -11.04 -26.51 10.92
C VAL A 18 -9.69 -26.64 10.23
N ASN A 19 -9.70 -26.98 8.94
CA ASN A 19 -8.48 -26.97 8.12
C ASN A 19 -8.29 -25.59 7.46
N TYR A 20 -7.30 -24.84 7.94
CA TYR A 20 -6.90 -23.57 7.28
C TYR A 20 -6.00 -23.80 6.06
N SER A 21 -5.48 -25.02 5.83
CA SER A 21 -4.73 -25.40 4.64
C SER A 21 -5.63 -26.08 3.63
N THR A 22 -6.18 -25.29 2.73
CA THR A 22 -7.25 -25.66 1.79
C THR A 22 -6.74 -25.98 0.37
N VAL A 23 -5.43 -25.80 0.12
CA VAL A 23 -4.82 -25.99 -1.20
C VAL A 23 -3.99 -27.28 -1.21
N PRO A 24 -4.25 -28.21 -2.14
CA PRO A 24 -3.45 -29.43 -2.26
C PRO A 24 -2.03 -29.10 -2.76
N PRO A 25 -1.00 -29.78 -2.26
CA PRO A 25 0.36 -29.53 -2.68
C PRO A 25 0.59 -29.97 -4.13
N ALA A 26 1.22 -29.11 -4.92
CA ALA A 26 1.68 -29.45 -6.27
C ALA A 26 3.12 -30.00 -6.23
N LYS A 27 3.57 -30.62 -7.32
CA LYS A 27 4.97 -31.02 -7.46
C LYS A 27 5.86 -29.78 -7.57
N CYS A 28 6.69 -29.53 -6.55
CA CYS A 28 7.66 -28.44 -6.52
C CYS A 28 9.05 -28.95 -6.13
N GLY A 29 9.92 -29.16 -7.11
CA GLY A 29 11.30 -29.60 -6.90
C GLY A 29 12.27 -28.45 -6.55
N PRO A 30 13.48 -28.76 -6.04
CA PRO A 30 14.50 -27.76 -5.69
C PRO A 30 14.99 -26.98 -6.91
N THR A 31 15.09 -27.61 -8.08
CA THR A 31 15.50 -26.99 -9.35
C THR A 31 14.63 -25.78 -9.71
N ARG A 32 13.31 -25.88 -9.48
CA ARG A 32 12.37 -24.79 -9.71
C ARG A 32 12.64 -23.59 -8.81
N LYS A 33 12.95 -23.84 -7.53
CA LYS A 33 13.27 -22.78 -6.57
C LYS A 33 14.57 -22.08 -6.96
N ILE A 34 15.61 -22.85 -7.29
CA ILE A 34 16.90 -22.31 -7.73
C ILE A 34 16.72 -21.46 -8.99
N LEU A 35 16.04 -21.99 -10.02
CA LEU A 35 15.81 -21.25 -11.26
C LEU A 35 15.01 -19.97 -11.03
N TYR A 36 13.96 -20.03 -10.20
CA TYR A 36 13.17 -18.85 -9.84
C TYR A 36 14.03 -17.78 -9.16
N THR A 37 14.86 -18.16 -8.19
CA THR A 37 15.78 -17.24 -7.52
C THR A 37 16.80 -16.66 -8.50
N LEU A 38 17.38 -17.48 -9.38
CA LEU A 38 18.30 -17.00 -10.42
C LEU A 38 17.62 -15.99 -11.35
N VAL A 39 16.39 -16.28 -11.82
CA VAL A 39 15.62 -15.35 -12.64
C VAL A 39 15.37 -14.04 -11.89
N GLN A 40 14.99 -14.07 -10.62
CA GLN A 40 14.80 -12.85 -9.82
C GLN A 40 16.10 -12.05 -9.69
N LEU A 41 17.22 -12.72 -9.40
CA LEU A 41 18.53 -12.07 -9.31
C LEU A 41 18.96 -11.47 -10.65
N THR A 42 18.77 -12.18 -11.76
CA THR A 42 19.08 -11.67 -13.10
C THR A 42 18.18 -10.49 -13.47
N LEU A 43 16.89 -10.53 -13.17
CA LEU A 43 15.99 -9.41 -13.43
C LEU A 43 16.36 -8.17 -12.61
N VAL A 44 16.75 -8.35 -11.34
CA VAL A 44 17.13 -7.22 -10.48
C VAL A 44 18.52 -6.69 -10.83
N LEU A 45 19.55 -7.55 -10.79
CA LEU A 45 20.95 -7.17 -10.94
C LEU A 45 21.38 -7.02 -12.40
N GLY A 46 20.79 -7.79 -13.30
CA GLY A 46 21.14 -7.79 -14.73
C GLY A 46 20.27 -6.88 -15.59
N VAL A 47 19.05 -6.52 -15.14
CA VAL A 47 18.13 -5.68 -15.92
C VAL A 47 17.77 -4.40 -15.17
N ALA A 48 17.14 -4.48 -14.00
CA ALA A 48 16.59 -3.31 -13.32
C ALA A 48 17.68 -2.32 -12.86
N VAL A 49 18.74 -2.81 -12.21
CA VAL A 49 19.86 -1.96 -11.75
C VAL A 49 20.61 -1.35 -12.93
N PRO A 50 21.04 -2.09 -13.97
CA PRO A 50 21.69 -1.50 -15.15
C PRO A 50 20.78 -0.53 -15.91
N LEU A 51 19.48 -0.82 -16.03
CA LEU A 51 18.53 0.10 -16.68
C LEU A 51 18.40 1.40 -15.87
N ALA A 52 18.34 1.33 -14.55
CA ALA A 52 18.27 2.51 -13.69
C ALA A 52 19.57 3.33 -13.75
N LEU A 53 20.72 2.71 -13.51
CA LEU A 53 22.03 3.39 -13.52
C LEU A 53 22.40 3.88 -14.92
N GLY A 54 22.24 3.03 -15.93
CA GLY A 54 22.47 3.37 -17.33
C GLY A 54 21.51 4.45 -17.82
N GLY A 55 20.23 4.40 -17.42
CA GLY A 55 19.26 5.44 -17.71
C GLY A 55 19.66 6.80 -17.13
N ILE A 56 20.09 6.83 -15.86
CA ILE A 56 20.62 8.05 -15.24
C ILE A 56 21.87 8.54 -15.98
N ALA A 57 22.83 7.65 -16.27
CA ALA A 57 24.06 8.02 -16.98
C ALA A 57 23.78 8.57 -18.39
N LEU A 58 22.84 7.97 -19.12
CA LEU A 58 22.39 8.46 -20.42
C LEU A 58 21.71 9.83 -20.30
N LEU A 59 20.85 10.04 -19.30
CA LEU A 59 20.24 11.35 -19.06
C LEU A 59 21.28 12.43 -18.77
N LEU A 60 22.28 12.14 -17.94
CA LEU A 60 23.36 13.09 -17.63
C LEU A 60 24.24 13.38 -18.85
N ARG A 61 24.50 12.37 -19.68
CA ARG A 61 25.26 12.51 -20.92
C ARG A 61 24.53 13.35 -21.96
N GLU A 62 23.25 13.05 -22.21
CA GLU A 62 22.47 13.66 -23.30
C GLU A 62 21.85 15.01 -22.89
N ILE A 63 21.79 15.31 -21.59
CA ILE A 63 21.25 16.59 -21.07
C ILE A 63 22.35 17.29 -20.26
N PRO A 64 23.26 18.04 -20.92
CA PRO A 64 24.36 18.73 -20.24
C PRO A 64 23.91 19.69 -19.13
N GLN A 65 22.71 20.24 -19.25
CA GLN A 65 22.09 21.09 -18.23
C GLN A 65 21.91 20.36 -16.90
N LEU A 66 21.54 19.07 -16.92
CA LEU A 66 21.43 18.27 -15.69
C LEU A 66 22.78 18.05 -15.05
N THR A 67 23.81 17.78 -15.86
CA THR A 67 25.19 17.62 -15.36
C THR A 67 25.70 18.91 -14.73
N ALA A 68 25.50 20.06 -15.38
CA ALA A 68 25.87 21.36 -14.83
C ALA A 68 25.14 21.68 -13.52
N LEU A 69 23.90 21.21 -13.36
CA LEU A 69 23.10 21.43 -12.15
C LEU A 69 23.51 20.51 -10.99
N LEU A 70 23.93 19.27 -11.29
CA LEU A 70 24.34 18.29 -10.27
C LEU A 70 25.81 18.43 -9.85
N PHE A 71 26.66 18.93 -10.74
CA PHE A 71 28.08 19.17 -10.50
C PHE A 71 28.45 20.63 -10.79
N PRO A 72 27.84 21.60 -10.09
CA PRO A 72 28.11 23.01 -10.32
C PRO A 72 29.44 23.44 -9.66
N GLY A 73 30.02 24.53 -10.15
CA GLY A 73 31.08 25.23 -9.43
C GLY A 73 30.53 25.99 -8.20
N PRO A 74 31.40 26.42 -7.26
CA PRO A 74 30.99 27.11 -6.03
C PRO A 74 30.11 28.36 -6.25
N GLU A 75 30.37 29.10 -7.33
CA GLU A 75 29.65 30.33 -7.69
C GLU A 75 28.14 30.11 -7.92
N ALA A 76 27.73 28.89 -8.31
CA ALA A 76 26.31 28.60 -8.56
C ALA A 76 25.43 28.81 -7.31
N PHE A 77 25.97 28.58 -6.10
CA PHE A 77 25.24 28.73 -4.84
C PHE A 77 24.99 30.19 -4.45
N VAL A 78 25.69 31.15 -5.07
CA VAL A 78 25.45 32.57 -4.83
C VAL A 78 24.21 33.06 -5.60
N HIS A 79 23.84 32.36 -6.66
CA HIS A 79 22.81 32.83 -7.58
C HIS A 79 21.45 32.16 -7.32
N TRP A 80 20.40 32.99 -7.25
CA TRP A 80 19.04 32.50 -6.97
C TRP A 80 18.49 31.56 -8.06
N TYR A 81 18.92 31.73 -9.32
CA TYR A 81 18.41 30.93 -10.45
C TYR A 81 18.80 29.44 -10.32
N PHE A 82 19.94 29.13 -9.72
CA PHE A 82 20.38 27.76 -9.45
C PHE A 82 19.37 27.02 -8.55
N TYR A 83 18.94 27.67 -7.47
CA TYR A 83 17.92 27.12 -6.58
C TYR A 83 16.57 26.97 -7.28
N ALA A 84 16.20 27.91 -8.14
CA ALA A 84 14.96 27.84 -8.91
C ALA A 84 14.97 26.68 -9.92
N GLU A 85 16.11 26.42 -10.58
CA GLU A 85 16.29 25.29 -11.50
C GLU A 85 16.22 23.95 -10.77
N ILE A 86 16.86 23.80 -9.61
CA ILE A 86 16.73 22.58 -8.79
C ILE A 86 15.30 22.40 -8.28
N LEU A 87 14.63 23.50 -7.91
CA LEU A 87 13.23 23.46 -7.49
C LEU A 87 12.33 22.95 -8.64
N ALA A 88 12.51 23.49 -9.85
CA ALA A 88 11.78 23.04 -11.04
C ALA A 88 12.08 21.58 -11.40
N LEU A 89 13.36 21.17 -11.39
CA LEU A 89 13.75 19.80 -11.65
C LEU A 89 13.14 18.85 -10.61
N SER A 90 13.25 19.19 -9.33
CA SER A 90 12.70 18.37 -8.25
C SER A 90 11.18 18.24 -8.34
N PHE A 91 10.48 19.27 -8.80
CA PHE A 91 9.04 19.24 -9.05
C PHE A 91 8.71 18.23 -10.15
N VAL A 92 9.36 18.36 -11.30
CA VAL A 92 9.12 17.47 -12.45
C VAL A 92 9.42 16.02 -12.08
N LEU A 93 10.55 15.76 -11.42
CA LEU A 93 10.93 14.42 -11.00
C LEU A 93 9.96 13.85 -9.95
N PHE A 94 9.64 14.61 -8.90
CA PHE A 94 8.77 14.14 -7.82
C PHE A 94 7.36 13.82 -8.32
N PHE A 95 6.71 14.77 -8.99
CA PHE A 95 5.35 14.59 -9.49
C PHE A 95 5.30 13.67 -10.71
N GLY A 96 6.32 13.69 -11.57
CA GLY A 96 6.45 12.80 -12.72
C GLY A 96 6.60 11.34 -12.32
N VAL A 97 7.48 11.04 -11.35
CA VAL A 97 7.64 9.67 -10.80
C VAL A 97 6.37 9.22 -10.10
N LEU A 98 5.72 10.09 -9.31
CA LEU A 98 4.46 9.76 -8.66
C LEU A 98 3.36 9.43 -9.69
N LEU A 99 3.22 10.24 -10.73
CA LEU A 99 2.26 10.02 -11.81
C LEU A 99 2.57 8.73 -12.57
N LEU A 100 3.84 8.50 -12.94
CA LEU A 100 4.26 7.27 -13.62
C LEU A 100 3.99 6.04 -12.76
N ALA A 101 4.33 6.08 -11.47
CA ALA A 101 4.04 5.00 -10.53
C ALA A 101 2.54 4.71 -10.44
N PHE A 102 1.70 5.76 -10.39
CA PHE A 102 0.24 5.62 -10.42
C PHE A 102 -0.24 4.95 -11.72
N LEU A 103 0.25 5.40 -12.88
CA LEU A 103 -0.11 4.85 -14.19
C LEU A 103 0.30 3.38 -14.32
N VAL A 104 1.54 3.05 -13.94
CA VAL A 104 2.04 1.67 -13.95
C VAL A 104 1.15 0.79 -13.08
N MET A 105 0.84 1.23 -11.85
CA MET A 105 0.04 0.46 -10.90
C MET A 105 -1.39 0.16 -11.41
N ILE A 106 -2.03 1.08 -12.11
CA ILE A 106 -3.41 0.87 -12.61
C ILE A 106 -3.46 0.16 -13.97
N THR A 107 -2.34 -0.01 -14.66
CA THR A 107 -2.27 -0.60 -16.01
C THR A 107 -1.57 -1.96 -16.03
N LEU A 108 -0.29 -2.00 -15.68
CA LEU A 108 0.57 -3.17 -15.85
C LEU A 108 0.07 -4.40 -15.05
N PRO A 109 -0.33 -4.27 -13.76
CA PRO A 109 -0.86 -5.41 -13.02
C PRO A 109 -2.14 -5.99 -13.60
N ARG A 110 -2.94 -5.20 -14.34
CA ARG A 110 -4.16 -5.72 -14.99
C ARG A 110 -3.82 -6.72 -16.06
N LEU A 111 -2.80 -6.40 -16.87
CA LEU A 111 -2.31 -7.27 -17.93
C LEU A 111 -1.75 -8.58 -17.35
N MET A 112 -0.97 -8.48 -16.27
CA MET A 112 -0.39 -9.64 -15.59
C MET A 112 -1.45 -10.54 -14.94
N ALA A 113 -2.50 -9.94 -14.37
CA ALA A 113 -3.55 -10.68 -13.68
C ALA A 113 -4.35 -11.62 -14.60
N TYR A 114 -4.44 -11.33 -15.91
CA TYR A 114 -5.10 -12.24 -16.86
C TYR A 114 -4.43 -13.61 -16.97
N ALA A 115 -3.13 -13.70 -16.65
CA ALA A 115 -2.40 -14.95 -16.71
C ALA A 115 -2.74 -15.90 -15.54
N VAL A 116 -3.33 -15.40 -14.45
CA VAL A 116 -3.62 -16.20 -13.24
C VAL A 116 -5.14 -16.37 -13.11
N ARG A 117 -5.62 -17.58 -13.42
CA ARG A 117 -7.06 -17.88 -13.34
C ARG A 117 -7.49 -18.08 -11.88
N PRO A 118 -8.66 -17.54 -11.47
CA PRO A 118 -9.20 -17.81 -10.15
C PRO A 118 -9.52 -19.29 -9.98
N ASP A 119 -9.51 -19.74 -8.72
CA ASP A 119 -9.85 -21.07 -8.24
C ASP A 119 -8.99 -22.23 -8.79
N ARG A 120 -7.94 -21.90 -9.57
CA ARG A 120 -6.97 -22.88 -10.10
C ARG A 120 -5.75 -22.97 -9.19
N VAL A 121 -5.33 -24.20 -8.93
CA VAL A 121 -4.11 -24.48 -8.17
C VAL A 121 -2.90 -24.38 -9.10
N TYR A 122 -1.95 -23.53 -8.72
CA TYR A 122 -0.68 -23.33 -9.41
C TYR A 122 0.49 -23.73 -8.50
N PRO A 123 1.56 -24.34 -9.04
CA PRO A 123 2.79 -24.56 -8.28
C PRO A 123 3.49 -23.23 -7.95
N LEU A 124 4.11 -23.17 -6.77
CA LEU A 124 4.97 -22.04 -6.38
C LEU A 124 6.20 -21.93 -7.28
N TYR A 125 6.83 -20.75 -7.29
CA TYR A 125 8.07 -20.49 -8.04
C TYR A 125 7.95 -20.75 -9.55
N GLY A 126 6.74 -20.66 -10.11
CA GLY A 126 6.48 -20.67 -11.54
C GLY A 126 6.18 -19.28 -12.09
N ILE A 127 5.91 -19.20 -13.40
CA ILE A 127 5.52 -17.94 -14.05
C ILE A 127 4.25 -17.34 -13.44
N HIS A 128 3.22 -18.16 -13.14
CA HIS A 128 2.00 -17.66 -12.49
C HIS A 128 2.25 -17.14 -11.07
N TYR A 129 3.16 -17.78 -10.33
CA TYR A 129 3.57 -17.31 -9.01
C TYR A 129 4.32 -15.98 -9.10
N PHE A 130 5.25 -15.87 -10.05
CA PHE A 130 5.95 -14.61 -10.34
C PHE A 130 4.97 -13.48 -10.66
N LEU A 131 4.06 -13.70 -11.61
CA LEU A 131 3.07 -12.71 -12.03
C LEU A 131 2.13 -12.33 -10.88
N HIS A 132 1.68 -13.30 -10.08
CA HIS A 132 0.88 -13.04 -8.88
C HIS A 132 1.64 -12.14 -7.89
N GLN A 133 2.89 -12.49 -7.55
CA GLN A 133 3.71 -11.69 -6.65
C GLN A 133 3.99 -10.28 -7.20
N THR A 134 4.21 -10.14 -8.50
CA THR A 134 4.36 -8.83 -9.15
C THR A 134 3.08 -8.00 -9.07
N VAL A 135 1.90 -8.62 -9.28
CA VAL A 135 0.61 -7.93 -9.10
C VAL A 135 0.46 -7.46 -7.66
N ALA A 136 0.69 -8.32 -6.68
CA ALA A 136 0.63 -7.96 -5.27
C ALA A 136 1.60 -6.81 -4.94
N LEU A 137 2.85 -6.90 -5.38
CA LEU A 137 3.87 -5.87 -5.14
C LEU A 137 3.48 -4.50 -5.73
N LEU A 138 3.05 -4.48 -7.00
CA LEU A 138 2.76 -3.23 -7.70
C LEU A 138 1.47 -2.55 -7.22
N THR A 139 0.51 -3.32 -6.70
CA THR A 139 -0.82 -2.81 -6.33
C THR A 139 -0.99 -2.50 -4.84
N ASN A 140 -0.08 -2.97 -3.99
CA ASN A 140 -0.04 -2.63 -2.56
C ASN A 140 0.90 -1.44 -2.28
N SER A 141 0.49 -0.23 -2.66
CA SER A 141 1.28 0.98 -2.43
C SER A 141 0.91 1.70 -1.13
N ILE A 142 1.80 1.63 -0.15
CA ILE A 142 1.69 2.41 1.10
C ILE A 142 1.65 3.92 0.81
N THR A 143 2.41 4.38 -0.19
CA THR A 143 2.46 5.81 -0.56
C THR A 143 1.09 6.32 -0.96
N PHE A 144 0.37 5.62 -1.84
CA PHE A 144 -0.95 6.07 -2.28
C PHE A 144 -2.05 5.82 -1.25
N THR A 145 -1.97 4.75 -0.45
CA THR A 145 -2.95 4.55 0.63
C THR A 145 -2.78 5.56 1.75
N MET A 146 -1.54 5.96 2.09
CA MET A 146 -1.28 7.04 3.04
C MET A 146 -1.69 8.42 2.49
N LEU A 147 -1.55 8.64 1.18
CA LEU A 147 -1.94 9.90 0.55
C LEU A 147 -3.47 10.06 0.47
N LEU A 148 -4.18 8.98 0.14
CA LEU A 148 -5.60 9.03 -0.21
C LEU A 148 -6.51 8.43 0.86
N GLY A 149 -6.00 7.63 1.78
CA GLY A 149 -6.76 7.04 2.88
C GLY A 149 -7.38 8.10 3.79
N ASP A 150 -8.47 7.74 4.48
CA ASP A 150 -9.30 8.65 5.28
C ASP A 150 -9.84 9.88 4.53
N SER A 151 -9.74 9.86 3.20
CA SER A 151 -10.30 10.86 2.31
C SER A 151 -11.45 10.28 1.50
N SER A 152 -12.23 11.15 0.85
CA SER A 152 -13.27 10.74 -0.07
C SER A 152 -12.72 10.18 -1.40
N ALA A 153 -11.41 10.33 -1.66
CA ALA A 153 -10.77 9.87 -2.89
C ALA A 153 -10.38 8.39 -2.84
N ILE A 154 -10.21 7.78 -1.65
CA ILE A 154 -9.73 6.40 -1.52
C ILE A 154 -10.58 5.36 -2.25
N PRO A 155 -11.94 5.42 -2.32
CA PRO A 155 -12.70 4.42 -3.06
C PRO A 155 -12.45 4.51 -4.57
N HIS A 156 -12.15 5.70 -5.07
CA HIS A 156 -11.83 5.91 -6.48
C HIS A 156 -10.45 5.34 -6.81
N TYR A 157 -9.49 5.52 -5.91
CA TYR A 157 -8.18 4.90 -5.97
C TYR A 157 -8.25 3.37 -5.99
N LEU A 158 -8.93 2.76 -5.01
CA LEU A 158 -9.04 1.29 -4.95
C LEU A 158 -9.76 0.71 -6.17
N ARG A 159 -10.77 1.42 -6.71
CA ARG A 159 -11.40 1.06 -7.99
C ARG A 159 -10.44 1.15 -9.17
N ALA A 160 -9.58 2.16 -9.22
CA ALA A 160 -8.56 2.28 -10.26
C ALA A 160 -7.53 1.15 -10.17
N VAL A 161 -7.17 0.72 -8.96
CA VAL A 161 -6.27 -0.42 -8.74
C VAL A 161 -6.92 -1.75 -9.16
N GLY A 162 -8.23 -1.94 -8.91
CA GLY A 162 -8.96 -3.11 -9.43
C GLY A 162 -10.17 -3.57 -8.63
N TYR A 163 -10.47 -2.93 -7.50
CA TYR A 163 -11.53 -3.37 -6.60
C TYR A 163 -12.94 -3.18 -7.21
N LYS A 164 -13.82 -4.15 -6.94
CA LYS A 164 -15.24 -4.05 -7.28
C LYS A 164 -16.01 -3.41 -6.11
N LEU A 165 -16.24 -2.09 -6.20
CA LEU A 165 -16.91 -1.26 -5.18
C LEU A 165 -18.23 -0.63 -5.65
N ARG A 166 -18.93 -1.23 -6.63
CA ARG A 166 -20.17 -0.65 -7.20
C ARG A 166 -21.42 -1.39 -6.69
N PRO A 167 -22.50 -0.67 -6.34
CA PRO A 167 -22.60 0.80 -6.25
C PRO A 167 -21.82 1.38 -5.04
N LEU A 168 -21.30 2.60 -5.17
CA LEU A 168 -20.51 3.27 -4.13
C LEU A 168 -21.39 4.22 -3.32
N VAL A 169 -21.46 4.02 -2.00
CA VAL A 169 -22.01 4.99 -1.04
C VAL A 169 -20.84 5.67 -0.34
N GLN A 170 -20.72 6.98 -0.54
CA GLN A 170 -19.61 7.77 -0.01
C GLN A 170 -19.90 8.18 1.43
N THR A 171 -18.99 7.85 2.35
CA THR A 171 -19.06 8.28 3.76
C THR A 171 -18.08 9.41 4.07
N GLY A 172 -17.17 9.73 3.14
CA GLY A 172 -16.14 10.75 3.28
C GLY A 172 -14.77 10.19 3.67
N ASN A 173 -14.74 8.97 4.21
CA ASN A 173 -13.58 8.20 4.65
C ASN A 173 -13.91 6.69 4.67
N ASN A 174 -14.43 6.15 3.57
CA ASN A 174 -14.86 4.75 3.50
C ASN A 174 -13.76 3.74 3.83
N PHE A 175 -12.50 4.11 3.64
CA PHE A 175 -11.33 3.25 3.80
C PHE A 175 -10.20 4.01 4.49
N GLY A 176 -9.54 3.37 5.44
CA GLY A 176 -8.38 3.90 6.16
C GLY A 176 -7.12 4.07 5.30
N MET A 177 -6.02 4.41 5.94
CA MET A 177 -4.70 4.68 5.35
C MET A 177 -3.90 3.42 5.00
N LEU A 178 -4.32 2.26 5.49
CA LEU A 178 -3.64 0.99 5.27
C LEU A 178 -4.64 -0.06 4.80
N ILE A 179 -4.49 -0.55 3.58
CA ILE A 179 -5.24 -1.68 3.04
C ILE A 179 -4.28 -2.52 2.22
N LYS A 180 -4.40 -3.84 2.38
CA LYS A 180 -3.62 -4.83 1.65
C LYS A 180 -4.51 -5.86 0.98
N HIS A 181 -4.01 -6.46 -0.08
CA HIS A 181 -4.65 -7.56 -0.79
C HIS A 181 -3.61 -8.45 -1.45
N GLU A 182 -3.94 -9.70 -1.71
CA GLU A 182 -3.11 -10.54 -2.59
C GLU A 182 -3.41 -10.21 -4.07
N SER A 183 -4.67 -10.06 -4.44
CA SER A 183 -5.09 -9.62 -5.78
C SER A 183 -6.25 -8.63 -5.70
N PRO A 184 -6.13 -7.41 -6.26
CA PRO A 184 -7.23 -6.44 -6.21
C PRO A 184 -8.39 -6.84 -7.14
N TYR A 185 -8.11 -7.64 -8.17
CA TYR A 185 -9.07 -8.04 -9.22
C TYR A 185 -10.08 -9.09 -8.76
N LEU A 186 -9.73 -9.81 -7.69
CA LEU A 186 -10.55 -10.83 -7.03
C LEU A 186 -11.13 -10.31 -5.71
N THR A 187 -11.27 -8.98 -5.59
CA THR A 187 -11.80 -8.32 -4.40
C THR A 187 -13.09 -7.58 -4.72
N ARG A 188 -14.15 -7.91 -3.98
CA ARG A 188 -15.44 -7.22 -4.00
C ARG A 188 -15.79 -6.76 -2.60
N ILE A 189 -16.19 -5.50 -2.46
CA ILE A 189 -16.68 -4.95 -1.19
C ILE A 189 -18.07 -4.38 -1.44
N GLY A 190 -19.00 -4.82 -0.60
CA GLY A 190 -20.39 -4.41 -0.65
C GLY A 190 -20.58 -2.91 -0.40
N THR A 191 -21.66 -2.37 -0.96
CA THR A 191 -22.09 -0.99 -0.78
C THR A 191 -22.33 -0.67 0.70
N GLY A 192 -22.01 0.56 1.11
CA GLY A 192 -22.23 1.03 2.48
C GLY A 192 -21.24 0.48 3.51
N THR A 193 -20.28 -0.36 3.08
CA THR A 193 -19.25 -0.88 3.96
C THR A 193 -18.15 0.16 4.20
N VAL A 194 -17.76 0.29 5.47
CA VAL A 194 -16.68 1.16 5.93
C VAL A 194 -15.59 0.32 6.55
N VAL A 195 -14.34 0.62 6.20
CA VAL A 195 -13.16 -0.10 6.63
C VAL A 195 -12.19 0.88 7.27
N ALA A 196 -11.83 0.61 8.52
CA ALA A 196 -10.79 1.35 9.22
C ALA A 196 -9.39 0.96 8.69
N ASP A 197 -8.35 1.08 9.51
CA ASP A 197 -6.97 0.84 9.08
C ASP A 197 -6.57 -0.64 9.10
N ASP A 198 -5.70 -1.00 8.17
CA ASP A 198 -4.98 -2.27 8.10
C ASP A 198 -5.90 -3.49 7.87
N LEU A 199 -6.85 -3.34 6.92
CA LEU A 199 -7.54 -4.50 6.35
C LEU A 199 -6.59 -5.25 5.41
N SER A 200 -6.34 -6.53 5.68
CA SER A 200 -5.58 -7.42 4.82
C SER A 200 -6.52 -8.44 4.17
N ILE A 201 -6.75 -8.31 2.87
CA ILE A 201 -7.62 -9.20 2.10
C ILE A 201 -6.78 -10.38 1.60
N VAL A 202 -6.91 -11.51 2.30
CA VAL A 202 -6.15 -12.73 2.07
C VAL A 202 -6.89 -13.60 1.05
N ASN A 203 -6.83 -13.19 -0.21
CA ASN A 203 -7.47 -13.86 -1.34
C ASN A 203 -6.51 -14.73 -2.17
N ALA A 204 -5.36 -15.05 -1.60
CA ALA A 204 -4.49 -16.14 -2.00
C ALA A 204 -4.34 -17.13 -0.86
N GLU A 205 -4.56 -18.40 -1.17
CA GLU A 205 -4.35 -19.52 -0.26
C GLU A 205 -3.06 -20.23 -0.66
N TYR A 206 -2.26 -20.62 0.33
CA TYR A 206 -0.95 -21.23 0.11
C TYR A 206 -0.88 -22.61 0.78
N SER A 207 -0.26 -23.54 0.08
CA SER A 207 0.33 -24.74 0.66
C SER A 207 1.86 -24.59 0.68
N HIS A 208 2.58 -25.61 1.12
CA HIS A 208 4.04 -25.62 1.07
C HIS A 208 4.63 -25.62 -0.36
N ALA A 209 3.83 -25.92 -1.39
CA ALA A 209 4.30 -26.10 -2.77
C ALA A 209 3.38 -25.50 -3.86
N SER A 210 2.21 -24.98 -3.49
CA SER A 210 1.23 -24.44 -4.42
C SER A 210 0.48 -23.25 -3.84
N PHE A 211 -0.17 -22.48 -4.71
CA PHE A 211 -1.08 -21.42 -4.34
C PHE A 211 -2.34 -21.46 -5.20
N ARG A 212 -3.42 -20.88 -4.68
CA ARG A 212 -4.68 -20.66 -5.40
C ARG A 212 -5.18 -19.25 -5.07
N LEU A 213 -5.59 -18.50 -6.09
CA LEU A 213 -6.30 -17.24 -5.89
C LEU A 213 -7.80 -17.48 -5.94
N SER A 214 -8.54 -16.87 -5.02
CA SER A 214 -9.98 -17.09 -4.87
C SER A 214 -10.68 -15.75 -4.77
N GLN A 215 -11.94 -15.65 -5.21
CA GLN A 215 -12.70 -14.42 -5.07
C GLN A 215 -13.03 -14.15 -3.60
N THR A 216 -12.66 -12.98 -3.09
CA THR A 216 -13.13 -12.49 -1.78
C THR A 216 -14.28 -11.52 -1.97
N THR A 217 -15.36 -11.76 -1.23
CA THR A 217 -16.52 -10.87 -1.17
C THR A 217 -16.75 -10.46 0.27
N ILE A 218 -16.72 -9.15 0.51
CA ILE A 218 -17.12 -8.52 1.76
C ILE A 218 -18.56 -8.03 1.59
N GLY A 219 -19.41 -8.33 2.58
CA GLY A 219 -20.83 -7.96 2.59
C GLY A 219 -21.10 -6.45 2.57
N THR A 220 -22.37 -6.10 2.42
CA THR A 220 -22.86 -4.71 2.41
C THR A 220 -23.11 -4.17 3.82
N SER A 221 -23.08 -2.86 4.00
CA SER A 221 -23.41 -2.17 5.25
C SER A 221 -22.64 -2.65 6.50
N SER A 222 -21.43 -3.18 6.28
CA SER A 222 -20.58 -3.71 7.34
C SER A 222 -19.57 -2.66 7.79
N PHE A 223 -19.09 -2.77 9.02
CA PHE A 223 -18.00 -1.96 9.55
C PHE A 223 -16.83 -2.86 9.92
N PHE A 224 -15.64 -2.51 9.45
CA PHE A 224 -14.40 -3.23 9.75
C PHE A 224 -13.53 -2.34 10.63
N GLY A 225 -13.25 -2.81 11.84
CA GLY A 225 -12.25 -2.23 12.73
C GLY A 225 -10.83 -2.44 12.21
N ASN A 226 -9.84 -2.14 13.07
CA ASN A 226 -8.46 -2.11 12.63
C ASN A 226 -7.81 -3.50 12.59
N ARG A 227 -6.83 -3.69 11.70
CA ARG A 227 -5.93 -4.86 11.66
C ARG A 227 -6.66 -6.19 11.50
N ILE A 228 -7.53 -6.28 10.50
CA ILE A 228 -8.34 -7.47 10.22
C ILE A 228 -7.74 -8.22 9.03
N ALA A 229 -7.44 -9.50 9.21
CA ALA A 229 -7.13 -10.40 8.11
C ALA A 229 -8.42 -11.07 7.63
N TYR A 230 -8.81 -10.82 6.39
CA TYR A 230 -10.05 -11.32 5.78
C TYR A 230 -9.74 -12.39 4.72
N PRO A 231 -9.88 -13.69 5.04
CA PRO A 231 -9.67 -14.77 4.09
C PRO A 231 -10.82 -14.87 3.08
N SER A 232 -10.54 -15.41 1.88
CA SER A 232 -11.55 -15.62 0.83
C SER A 232 -12.70 -16.55 1.23
N GLN A 233 -12.51 -17.44 2.20
CA GLN A 233 -13.55 -18.35 2.71
C GLN A 233 -14.35 -17.76 3.87
N GLY A 234 -14.18 -16.47 4.18
CA GLY A 234 -14.82 -15.81 5.32
C GLY A 234 -16.34 -16.03 5.35
N ARG A 235 -16.85 -16.53 6.46
CA ARG A 235 -18.28 -16.80 6.74
C ARG A 235 -18.94 -15.56 7.34
N VAL A 236 -18.81 -14.42 6.65
CA VAL A 236 -19.39 -13.14 7.06
C VAL A 236 -20.29 -12.60 5.94
N GLY A 237 -21.56 -12.39 6.26
CA GLY A 237 -22.59 -11.83 5.40
C GLY A 237 -22.69 -10.31 5.51
N ASN A 238 -23.90 -9.78 5.36
CA ASN A 238 -24.14 -8.34 5.38
C ASN A 238 -24.29 -7.79 6.81
N ASN A 239 -24.19 -6.47 6.91
CA ASN A 239 -24.49 -5.70 8.11
C ASN A 239 -23.75 -6.19 9.37
N CYS A 240 -22.48 -6.53 9.25
CA CYS A 240 -21.67 -7.00 10.37
C CYS A 240 -20.77 -5.89 10.95
N LEU A 241 -20.58 -5.89 12.26
CA LEU A 241 -19.59 -5.06 12.96
C LEU A 241 -18.39 -5.93 13.33
N LEU A 242 -17.28 -5.76 12.64
CA LEU A 242 -16.07 -6.56 12.87
C LEU A 242 -15.11 -5.76 13.75
N GLY A 243 -14.90 -6.20 14.98
CA GLY A 243 -14.02 -5.54 15.94
C GLY A 243 -12.55 -5.56 15.52
N THR A 244 -11.76 -4.66 16.10
CA THR A 244 -10.31 -4.60 15.89
C THR A 244 -9.67 -5.96 16.16
N LYS A 245 -8.84 -6.44 15.23
CA LYS A 245 -8.15 -7.75 15.28
C LYS A 245 -9.06 -8.98 15.40
N VAL A 246 -10.34 -8.87 15.05
CA VAL A 246 -11.23 -10.03 15.05
C VAL A 246 -10.74 -11.09 14.05
N MET A 247 -10.77 -12.35 14.46
CA MET A 247 -10.52 -13.48 13.57
C MET A 247 -11.78 -13.75 12.75
N ILE A 248 -11.68 -13.66 11.42
CA ILE A 248 -12.81 -13.95 10.54
C ILE A 248 -13.05 -15.47 10.50
N PRO A 249 -14.26 -15.96 10.85
CA PRO A 249 -14.56 -17.38 10.80
C PRO A 249 -14.56 -17.88 9.35
N ILE A 250 -14.04 -19.08 9.10
CA ILE A 250 -14.09 -19.74 7.77
C ILE A 250 -14.99 -20.97 7.74
N ASP A 251 -15.42 -21.40 8.92
CA ASP A 251 -16.30 -22.53 9.19
C ASP A 251 -17.56 -22.07 9.96
N GLY A 252 -18.52 -22.98 10.12
CA GLY A 252 -19.80 -22.70 10.76
C GLY A 252 -20.76 -21.89 9.89
N PRO A 253 -21.86 -21.38 10.49
CA PRO A 253 -22.87 -20.60 9.78
C PRO A 253 -22.31 -19.25 9.34
N VAL A 254 -22.86 -18.71 8.24
CA VAL A 254 -22.56 -17.35 7.81
C VAL A 254 -23.12 -16.38 8.84
N ARG A 255 -22.27 -15.48 9.35
CA ARG A 255 -22.63 -14.46 10.35
C ARG A 255 -23.18 -13.23 9.64
N GLU A 256 -24.42 -12.85 9.92
CA GLU A 256 -25.10 -11.71 9.28
C GLU A 256 -25.86 -10.89 10.33
N GLY A 257 -25.80 -9.57 10.25
CA GLY A 257 -26.50 -8.68 11.19
C GLY A 257 -25.95 -8.67 12.62
N VAL A 258 -24.76 -9.23 12.85
CA VAL A 258 -24.14 -9.36 14.18
C VAL A 258 -22.81 -8.60 14.25
N GLY A 259 -22.36 -8.30 15.46
CA GLY A 259 -20.97 -7.92 15.67
C GLY A 259 -20.10 -9.15 15.96
N LEU A 260 -18.83 -9.12 15.59
CA LEU A 260 -17.85 -10.15 15.91
C LEU A 260 -16.63 -9.51 16.58
N LEU A 261 -16.11 -10.16 17.63
CA LEU A 261 -14.91 -9.74 18.35
C LEU A 261 -14.08 -10.95 18.79
N GLY A 262 -12.77 -10.78 18.93
CA GLY A 262 -11.87 -11.80 19.48
C GLY A 262 -11.26 -12.74 18.43
N SER A 263 -10.35 -13.59 18.89
CA SER A 263 -9.65 -14.59 18.09
C SER A 263 -9.45 -15.87 18.93
N PRO A 264 -10.36 -16.86 18.84
CA PRO A 264 -11.44 -17.00 17.87
C PRO A 264 -12.56 -15.98 18.09
N SER A 265 -13.29 -15.64 17.04
CA SER A 265 -14.38 -14.67 17.14
C SER A 265 -15.58 -15.22 17.93
N PHE A 266 -16.20 -14.37 18.73
CA PHE A 266 -17.52 -14.57 19.32
C PHE A 266 -18.44 -13.42 18.92
N GLU A 267 -19.76 -13.65 18.99
CA GLU A 267 -20.75 -12.65 18.63
C GLU A 267 -20.92 -11.59 19.73
N ILE A 268 -21.06 -10.34 19.29
CA ILE A 268 -21.46 -9.20 20.10
C ILE A 268 -22.63 -8.50 19.42
N PRO A 269 -23.42 -7.68 20.15
CA PRO A 269 -24.45 -6.85 19.53
C PRO A 269 -23.87 -5.98 18.40
N ARG A 270 -24.56 -5.93 17.25
CA ARG A 270 -24.14 -5.16 16.06
C ARG A 270 -24.12 -3.64 16.29
N THR A 271 -25.01 -3.15 17.13
CA THR A 271 -25.24 -1.72 17.35
C THR A 271 -25.59 -1.52 18.81
N VAL A 272 -25.15 -0.40 19.39
CA VAL A 272 -25.61 0.07 20.71
C VAL A 272 -26.42 1.36 20.57
N ALA A 273 -27.26 1.69 21.54
CA ALA A 273 -28.22 2.81 21.46
C ALA A 273 -27.58 4.16 21.09
N ARG A 274 -26.30 4.36 21.42
CA ARG A 274 -25.52 5.56 21.07
C ARG A 274 -25.32 5.74 19.56
N ASP A 275 -25.24 4.66 18.79
CA ASP A 275 -24.89 4.70 17.36
C ASP A 275 -26.07 5.16 16.50
N ALA A 276 -27.31 4.95 16.96
CA ALA A 276 -28.53 5.35 16.24
C ALA A 276 -28.69 6.87 16.11
N GLN A 277 -27.98 7.66 16.92
CA GLN A 277 -28.08 9.13 16.92
C GLN A 277 -27.19 9.81 15.88
N LEU A 278 -26.37 9.06 15.14
CA LEU A 278 -25.36 9.58 14.22
C LEU A 278 -25.82 9.63 12.75
N GLU A 279 -27.05 9.22 12.44
CA GLU A 279 -27.55 9.25 11.06
C GLU A 279 -27.76 10.69 10.56
N LEU A 280 -27.02 11.05 9.51
CA LEU A 280 -27.18 12.32 8.82
C LEU A 280 -28.20 12.16 7.69
N GLY A 281 -29.24 13.01 7.69
CA GLY A 281 -30.12 13.12 6.53
C GLY A 281 -29.34 13.46 5.25
N GLU A 282 -29.82 12.98 4.11
CA GLU A 282 -29.09 13.00 2.83
C GLU A 282 -28.55 14.40 2.45
N GLN A 283 -29.36 15.45 2.65
CA GLN A 283 -28.94 16.82 2.36
C GLN A 283 -27.80 17.31 3.26
N ARG A 284 -27.79 16.92 4.54
CA ARG A 284 -26.70 17.27 5.47
C ARG A 284 -25.44 16.50 5.11
N LEU A 285 -25.57 15.22 4.77
CA LEU A 285 -24.45 14.40 4.30
C LEU A 285 -23.80 15.01 3.05
N ARG A 286 -24.58 15.40 2.03
CA ARG A 286 -24.05 16.06 0.82
C ARG A 286 -23.28 17.34 1.13
N ARG A 287 -23.77 18.18 2.07
CA ARG A 287 -23.06 19.39 2.51
C ARG A 287 -21.77 19.07 3.26
N ALA A 288 -21.81 18.12 4.20
CA ALA A 288 -20.65 17.66 4.95
C ALA A 288 -19.56 17.11 4.02
N LEU A 289 -19.96 16.33 3.01
CA LEU A 289 -19.04 15.78 2.00
C LEU A 289 -18.34 16.88 1.18
N ARG A 290 -19.01 17.99 0.85
CA ARG A 290 -18.35 19.13 0.18
C ARG A 290 -17.26 19.76 1.06
N GLY A 291 -17.57 19.96 2.35
CA GLY A 291 -16.59 20.46 3.33
C GLY A 291 -15.42 19.50 3.49
N LYS A 292 -15.70 18.20 3.64
CA LYS A 292 -14.70 17.13 3.71
C LYS A 292 -13.84 17.07 2.45
N ASN A 293 -14.41 17.20 1.25
CA ASN A 293 -13.64 17.23 0.00
C ASN A 293 -12.68 18.42 -0.06
N ARG A 294 -13.11 19.62 0.36
CA ARG A 294 -12.22 20.78 0.43
C ARG A 294 -11.08 20.55 1.42
N HIS A 295 -11.40 20.06 2.61
CA HIS A 295 -10.41 19.73 3.63
C HIS A 295 -9.41 18.68 3.13
N ASN A 296 -9.91 17.59 2.52
CA ASN A 296 -9.09 16.54 1.93
C ASN A 296 -8.17 17.07 0.82
N ALA A 297 -8.66 17.94 -0.06
CA ALA A 297 -7.84 18.53 -1.11
C ALA A 297 -6.68 19.36 -0.53
N VAL A 298 -6.95 20.15 0.51
CA VAL A 298 -5.94 20.96 1.19
C VAL A 298 -4.92 20.07 1.90
N THR A 299 -5.36 19.04 2.64
CA THR A 299 -4.43 18.16 3.38
C THR A 299 -3.57 17.31 2.44
N ILE A 300 -4.15 16.82 1.34
CA ILE A 300 -3.40 16.12 0.28
C ILE A 300 -2.38 17.06 -0.37
N ALA A 301 -2.77 18.29 -0.72
CA ALA A 301 -1.85 19.27 -1.31
C ALA A 301 -0.71 19.62 -0.35
N LEU A 302 -1.00 19.87 0.92
CA LEU A 302 0.01 20.13 1.95
C LEU A 302 0.95 18.92 2.13
N HIS A 303 0.40 17.70 2.17
CA HIS A 303 1.22 16.49 2.25
C HIS A 303 2.19 16.38 1.06
N LEU A 304 1.70 16.60 -0.17
CA LEU A 304 2.52 16.58 -1.38
C LEU A 304 3.58 17.67 -1.36
N VAL A 305 3.24 18.90 -0.96
CA VAL A 305 4.19 20.02 -0.84
C VAL A 305 5.27 19.70 0.19
N VAL A 306 4.90 19.21 1.37
CA VAL A 306 5.88 18.83 2.42
C VAL A 306 6.85 17.75 1.93
N ARG A 307 6.33 16.73 1.23
CA ARG A 307 7.15 15.65 0.67
C ARG A 307 8.02 16.11 -0.49
N TRP A 308 7.50 17.00 -1.34
CA TRP A 308 8.24 17.58 -2.45
C TRP A 308 9.35 18.51 -1.96
N LEU A 309 9.08 19.40 -1.00
CA LEU A 309 10.10 20.29 -0.43
C LEU A 309 11.20 19.51 0.30
N TYR A 310 10.84 18.41 0.97
CA TYR A 310 11.83 17.47 1.50
C TYR A 310 12.72 16.88 0.38
N PHE A 311 12.11 16.39 -0.70
CA PHE A 311 12.83 15.86 -1.86
C PHE A 311 13.71 16.92 -2.52
N PHE A 312 13.23 18.17 -2.64
CA PHE A 312 14.01 19.32 -3.08
C PHE A 312 15.23 19.58 -2.19
N GLY A 313 15.06 19.54 -0.86
CA GLY A 313 16.17 19.67 0.08
C GLY A 313 17.23 18.58 -0.11
N ILE A 314 16.82 17.34 -0.35
CA ILE A 314 17.73 16.23 -0.67
C ILE A 314 18.41 16.46 -2.03
N ALA A 315 17.68 16.93 -3.03
CA ALA A 315 18.22 17.24 -4.35
C ALA A 315 19.27 18.36 -4.30
N LEU A 316 19.13 19.34 -3.39
CA LEU A 316 20.13 20.38 -3.14
C LEU A 316 21.40 19.85 -2.44
N LEU A 317 21.30 18.79 -1.64
CA LEU A 317 22.47 18.22 -0.98
C LEU A 317 23.45 17.59 -1.97
N ILE A 318 22.96 17.03 -3.08
CA ILE A 318 23.79 16.37 -4.10
C ILE A 318 24.88 17.32 -4.64
N PRO A 319 24.54 18.48 -5.24
CA PRO A 319 25.56 19.42 -5.70
C PRO A 319 26.35 20.06 -4.56
N ALA A 320 25.75 20.23 -3.38
CA ALA A 320 26.44 20.82 -2.23
C ALA A 320 27.58 19.92 -1.73
N ILE A 321 27.42 18.60 -1.81
CA ILE A 321 28.45 17.62 -1.50
C ILE A 321 29.47 17.56 -2.64
N ALA A 322 29.01 17.62 -3.90
CA ALA A 322 29.88 17.52 -5.08
C ALA A 322 30.93 18.64 -5.22
N ILE A 323 30.73 19.81 -4.59
CA ILE A 323 31.74 20.88 -4.55
C ILE A 323 32.98 20.45 -3.75
N TRP A 324 32.79 19.62 -2.74
CA TRP A 324 33.89 19.17 -1.91
C TRP A 324 34.63 18.10 -2.71
N GLU A 325 35.80 18.46 -3.26
CA GLU A 325 36.77 17.50 -3.83
C GLU A 325 37.34 16.61 -2.73
N VAL A 326 36.51 15.81 -2.08
CA VAL A 326 36.92 14.98 -0.96
C VAL A 326 37.26 13.61 -1.52
N THR A 327 38.51 13.41 -1.92
CA THR A 327 39.03 12.12 -2.38
C THR A 327 39.11 11.05 -1.26
N LEU A 328 38.00 10.74 -0.59
CA LEU A 328 37.93 9.79 0.54
C LEU A 328 37.04 8.56 0.26
N GLY A 329 36.55 8.39 -0.98
CA GLY A 329 35.82 7.20 -1.39
C GLY A 329 34.62 6.90 -0.48
N ALA A 330 34.70 5.83 0.32
CA ALA A 330 33.60 5.43 1.21
C ALA A 330 33.22 6.49 2.27
N ALA A 331 34.12 7.40 2.65
CA ALA A 331 33.81 8.43 3.66
C ALA A 331 32.85 9.51 3.12
N GLU A 332 32.87 9.82 1.83
CA GLU A 332 31.94 10.76 1.20
C GLU A 332 30.49 10.27 1.32
N ILE A 333 30.29 8.97 1.07
CA ILE A 333 28.99 8.32 1.21
C ILE A 333 28.50 8.40 2.66
N LEU A 334 29.39 8.20 3.63
CA LEU A 334 29.05 8.31 5.05
C LEU A 334 28.64 9.74 5.42
N VAL A 335 29.39 10.75 5.00
CA VAL A 335 29.06 12.17 5.23
C VAL A 335 27.72 12.53 4.60
N ALA A 336 27.50 12.14 3.33
CA ALA A 336 26.23 12.33 2.63
C ALA A 336 25.06 11.70 3.41
N GLN A 337 25.24 10.46 3.88
CA GLN A 337 24.22 9.75 4.65
C GLN A 337 23.91 10.44 5.99
N ILE A 338 24.93 10.95 6.69
CA ILE A 338 24.76 11.72 7.93
C ILE A 338 23.97 13.00 7.64
N LEU A 339 24.36 13.76 6.61
CA LEU A 339 23.68 15.01 6.22
C LEU A 339 22.23 14.76 5.83
N ILE A 340 21.96 13.73 5.03
CA ILE A 340 20.60 13.30 4.68
C ILE A 340 19.80 12.95 5.94
N THR A 341 20.39 12.23 6.89
CA THR A 341 19.72 11.84 8.14
C THR A 341 19.38 13.07 8.98
N VAL A 342 20.33 13.99 9.15
CA VAL A 342 20.14 15.25 9.89
C VAL A 342 19.06 16.10 9.23
N LEU A 343 19.10 16.27 7.90
CA LEU A 343 18.07 16.99 7.14
C LEU A 343 16.71 16.33 7.32
N THR A 344 16.62 15.00 7.24
CA THR A 344 15.38 14.25 7.40
C THR A 344 14.77 14.48 8.78
N VAL A 345 15.55 14.28 9.84
CA VAL A 345 15.09 14.47 11.22
C VAL A 345 14.70 15.93 11.46
N GLY A 346 15.54 16.86 11.05
CA GLY A 346 15.30 18.31 11.20
C GLY A 346 14.04 18.76 10.46
N TRP A 347 13.88 18.37 9.20
CA TRP A 347 12.74 18.70 8.36
C TRP A 347 11.43 18.20 8.97
N PHE A 348 11.32 16.89 9.24
CA PHE A 348 10.06 16.34 9.76
C PHE A 348 9.76 16.80 11.19
N THR A 349 10.77 17.11 12.00
CA THR A 349 10.59 17.76 13.31
C THR A 349 10.05 19.19 13.15
N ALA A 350 10.58 19.96 12.20
CA ALA A 350 10.11 21.32 11.92
C ALA A 350 8.67 21.33 11.39
N VAL A 351 8.33 20.39 10.49
CA VAL A 351 6.97 20.20 9.99
C VAL A 351 6.02 19.82 11.13
N ASP A 352 6.36 18.84 11.96
CA ASP A 352 5.52 18.44 13.11
C ASP A 352 5.26 19.62 14.05
N ARG A 353 6.30 20.37 14.42
CA ARG A 353 6.17 21.57 15.26
C ARG A 353 5.30 22.66 14.62
N SER A 354 5.40 22.85 13.31
CA SER A 354 4.62 23.86 12.58
C SER A 354 3.14 23.45 12.50
N MET A 355 2.86 22.17 12.25
CA MET A 355 1.49 21.66 12.15
C MET A 355 0.78 21.61 13.50
N ARG A 356 1.48 21.30 14.61
CA ARG A 356 0.90 21.37 15.96
C ARG A 356 0.42 22.77 16.33
N ARG A 357 1.08 23.82 15.83
CA ARG A 357 0.66 25.22 16.06
C ARG A 357 -0.58 25.63 15.26
N LEU A 358 -0.93 24.87 14.22
CA LEU A 358 -2.09 25.08 13.36
C LEU A 358 -3.31 24.23 13.77
N GLY A 359 -3.13 23.29 14.70
CA GLY A 359 -4.23 22.53 15.29
C GLY A 359 -5.00 23.36 16.33
N PRO A 360 -6.31 23.11 16.52
CA PRO A 360 -7.05 23.63 17.66
C PRO A 360 -6.51 23.10 19.00
#